data_AF-A0A382EFH9-F1
#
_entry.id   AF-A0A382EFH9-F1
#
_cell.length_a   1.000
_cell.length_b   1.000
_cell.length_c   1.000
_cell.angle_alpha   90.00
_cell.angle_beta   90.00
_cell.angle_gamma   90.00
#
_symmetry.space_group_name_H-M   'P 1'
#
loop_
_entity.id
_entity.type
_entity.pdbx_description
1 polymer ?
#
loop_
_entity_poly.entity_id
_entity_poly.type
_entity_poly.pdbx_seq_one_letter_code
_entity_poly.pdbx_strand_id
1 'polypeptide(L)'
;MNQSKENIDTKGAAKTGVVPTFLVAIEQYFQRDERIIHDNFALKILPVAYQLFIKLMRFSALRDWIIKASEKQVPGIWSGFMCRKRYIDDKVVLGVTDEFSVDAV
;
A
#
# COMPACT_ATOMS: atom_id res chain seq x y z
N MET A 1 13.54 15.95 31.15
CA MET A 1 13.61 14.53 30.75
C MET A 1 14.38 14.47 29.45
N ASN A 2 15.67 14.15 29.51
CA ASN A 2 16.58 14.19 28.37
C ASN A 2 16.34 12.90 27.57
N GLN A 3 15.53 12.96 26.51
CA GLN A 3 15.40 11.85 25.57
C GLN A 3 16.74 11.73 24.84
N SER A 4 17.62 10.88 25.36
CA SER A 4 18.78 10.40 24.61
C SER A 4 18.26 9.91 23.27
N LYS A 5 18.73 10.49 22.16
CA LYS A 5 18.45 10.00 20.81
C LYS A 5 19.01 8.58 20.70
N GLU A 6 18.22 7.58 21.09
CA GLU A 6 18.49 6.21 20.73
C GLU A 6 18.56 6.14 19.21
N ASN A 7 19.69 5.69 18.70
CA ASN A 7 19.91 5.56 17.27
C ASN A 7 19.21 4.27 16.82
N ILE A 8 17.88 4.33 16.70
CA ILE A 8 17.05 3.21 16.23
C ILE A 8 17.36 2.99 14.75
N ASP A 9 17.91 1.82 14.41
CA ASP A 9 18.16 1.46 13.02
C ASP A 9 16.84 1.14 12.29
N THR A 10 16.30 2.14 11.62
CA THR A 10 15.06 2.04 10.85
C THR A 10 15.27 1.56 9.41
N LYS A 11 16.52 1.35 8.97
CA LYS A 11 16.82 1.01 7.56
C LYS A 11 16.23 -0.33 7.16
N GLY A 12 16.20 -1.30 8.08
CA GLY A 12 15.59 -2.61 7.86
C GLY A 12 14.07 -2.50 7.65
N ALA A 13 13.38 -1.77 8.53
CA ALA A 13 11.95 -1.54 8.42
C ALA A 13 11.57 -0.74 7.16
N ALA A 14 12.37 0.25 6.77
CA ALA A 14 12.11 1.03 5.55
C ALA A 14 12.08 0.16 4.29
N LYS A 15 12.96 -0.85 4.20
CA LYS A 15 13.02 -1.76 3.04
C LYS A 15 11.74 -2.59 2.88
N THR A 16 11.10 -3.00 3.97
CA THR A 16 9.91 -3.86 3.91
C THR A 16 8.66 -3.11 3.42
N GLY A 17 8.62 -1.79 3.60
CA GLY A 17 7.49 -0.94 3.16
C GLY A 17 7.38 -0.77 1.64
N VAL A 18 8.46 -1.04 0.89
CA VAL A 18 8.49 -0.84 -0.56
C VAL A 18 7.53 -1.79 -1.29
N VAL A 19 7.57 -3.09 -0.98
CA VAL A 19 6.77 -4.11 -1.70
C VAL A 19 5.25 -3.91 -1.52
N PRO A 20 4.71 -3.75 -0.31
CA PRO A 20 3.27 -3.51 -0.14
C PRO A 20 2.80 -2.23 -0.85
N THR A 21 3.63 -1.18 -0.84
CA THR A 21 3.31 0.10 -1.50
C THR A 21 3.36 -0.04 -3.02
N PHE A 22 4.32 -0.81 -3.53
CA PHE A 22 4.44 -1.12 -4.95
C PHE A 22 3.21 -1.87 -5.49
N LEU A 23 2.74 -2.89 -4.78
CA LEU A 23 1.54 -3.62 -5.19
C LEU A 23 0.30 -2.71 -5.19
N VAL A 24 0.11 -1.90 -4.14
CA VAL A 24 -0.99 -0.92 -4.08
C VAL A 24 -0.91 0.09 -5.23
N ALA A 25 0.29 0.52 -5.61
CA ALA A 25 0.47 1.45 -6.72
C ALA A 25 0.15 0.82 -8.09
N ILE A 26 0.41 -0.47 -8.28
CA ILE A 26 -0.05 -1.21 -9.46
C ILE A 26 -1.58 -1.30 -9.47
N GLU A 27 -2.20 -1.60 -8.33
CA GLU A 27 -3.66 -1.70 -8.18
C GLU A 27 -4.37 -0.40 -8.62
N GLN A 28 -3.75 0.77 -8.44
CA GLN A 28 -4.31 2.05 -8.89
C GLN A 28 -4.46 2.18 -10.42
N TYR A 29 -3.98 1.22 -11.22
CA TYR A 29 -4.19 1.18 -12.68
C TYR A 29 -5.44 0.39 -13.10
N PHE A 30 -6.16 -0.27 -12.18
CA PHE A 30 -7.49 -0.80 -12.47
C PHE A 30 -8.52 0.32 -12.64
N GLN A 31 -9.68 0.02 -13.22
CA GLN A 31 -10.80 0.97 -13.21
C GLN A 31 -11.23 1.22 -11.76
N ARG A 32 -11.83 2.38 -11.48
CA ARG A 32 -12.06 2.82 -10.10
C ARG A 32 -12.94 1.84 -9.31
N ASP A 33 -13.95 1.31 -9.98
CA ASP A 33 -14.91 0.33 -9.49
C ASP A 33 -14.32 -1.08 -9.26
N GLU A 34 -13.22 -1.41 -9.95
CA GLU A 34 -12.51 -2.68 -9.78
C GLU A 34 -11.50 -2.67 -8.62
N ARG A 35 -11.13 -1.48 -8.12
CA ARG A 35 -10.06 -1.32 -7.11
C ARG A 35 -10.52 -1.74 -5.72
N ILE A 36 -9.73 -2.58 -5.07
CA ILE A 36 -9.92 -2.91 -3.65
C ILE A 36 -9.46 -1.77 -2.73
N ILE A 37 -8.61 -0.84 -3.18
CA ILE A 37 -8.14 0.30 -2.37
C ILE A 37 -7.93 1.55 -3.22
N HIS A 38 -8.20 2.72 -2.63
CA HIS A 38 -7.95 4.03 -3.25
C HIS A 38 -6.79 4.73 -2.53
N ASP A 39 -5.60 4.66 -3.11
CA ASP A 39 -4.41 5.29 -2.54
C ASP A 39 -3.72 6.18 -3.58
N ASN A 40 -4.02 7.48 -3.51
CA ASN A 40 -3.47 8.49 -4.43
C ASN A 40 -1.98 8.82 -4.15
N PHE A 41 -1.40 8.27 -3.08
CA PHE A 41 -0.04 8.54 -2.64
C PHE A 41 0.91 7.36 -2.82
N ALA A 42 0.41 6.14 -2.98
CA ALA A 42 1.22 4.93 -3.17
C ALA A 42 2.30 5.09 -4.25
N LEU A 43 1.94 5.66 -5.40
CA LEU A 43 2.91 5.94 -6.46
C LEU A 43 3.94 7.00 -6.06
N LYS A 44 3.52 8.05 -5.37
CA LYS A 44 4.36 9.23 -5.04
C LYS A 44 5.40 8.94 -3.97
N ILE A 45 5.10 8.02 -3.05
CA ILE A 45 5.99 7.65 -1.93
C ILE A 45 7.13 6.74 -2.40
N LEU A 46 6.94 6.01 -3.50
CA LEU A 46 7.96 5.09 -4.00
C LEU A 46 9.17 5.83 -4.59
N PRO A 47 10.37 5.22 -4.56
CA PRO A 47 11.53 5.77 -5.26
C PRO A 47 11.27 5.94 -6.75
N VAL A 48 11.88 6.96 -7.38
CA VAL A 48 11.64 7.36 -8.78
C VAL A 48 11.69 6.20 -9.78
N ALA A 49 12.65 5.28 -9.61
CA ALA A 49 12.78 4.10 -10.47
C ALA A 49 11.50 3.24 -10.49
N TYR A 50 10.89 3.00 -9.33
CA TYR A 50 9.63 2.27 -9.22
C TYR A 50 8.47 3.06 -9.83
N GLN A 51 8.45 4.39 -9.66
CA GLN A 51 7.40 5.22 -10.26
C GLN A 51 7.39 5.11 -11.79
N LEU A 52 8.58 5.12 -12.42
CA LEU A 52 8.71 4.95 -13.87
C LEU A 52 8.26 3.56 -14.31
N PHE A 53 8.64 2.51 -13.58
CA PHE A 53 8.22 1.14 -13.87
C PHE A 53 6.70 0.98 -13.76
N ILE A 54 6.09 1.52 -12.70
CA ILE A 54 4.63 1.43 -12.46
C ILE A 54 3.84 2.12 -13.58
N LYS A 55 4.38 3.14 -14.26
CA LYS A 55 3.71 3.75 -15.43
C LYS A 55 3.46 2.77 -16.58
N LEU A 56 4.13 1.61 -16.61
CA LEU A 56 3.89 0.56 -17.58
C LEU A 56 2.64 -0.28 -17.24
N MET A 57 2.10 -0.18 -16.03
CA MET A 57 0.91 -0.92 -15.60
C MET A 57 -0.39 -0.47 -16.30
N ARG A 58 -0.31 0.59 -17.12
CA ARG A 58 -1.37 0.95 -18.08
C ARG A 58 -1.67 -0.17 -19.08
N PHE A 59 -0.69 -1.05 -19.32
CA PHE A 59 -0.85 -2.22 -20.19
C PHE A 59 -1.38 -3.38 -19.34
N SER A 60 -2.66 -3.72 -19.53
CA SER A 60 -3.33 -4.78 -18.77
C SER A 60 -2.58 -6.11 -18.82
N ALA A 61 -2.07 -6.50 -19.98
CA ALA A 61 -1.29 -7.74 -20.11
C ALA A 61 -0.06 -7.80 -19.19
N LEU A 62 0.66 -6.68 -19.03
CA LEU A 62 1.81 -6.61 -18.13
C LEU A 62 1.38 -6.61 -16.67
N ARG A 63 0.35 -5.83 -16.33
CA ARG A 63 -0.23 -5.78 -14.99
C ARG A 63 -0.69 -7.18 -14.54
N ASP A 64 -1.48 -7.84 -15.37
CA ASP A 64 -2.05 -9.16 -15.07
C ASP A 64 -0.96 -10.23 -15.00
N TRP A 65 0.11 -10.10 -15.79
CA TRP A 65 1.29 -10.96 -15.68
C TRP A 65 1.99 -10.80 -14.32
N ILE A 66 2.19 -9.57 -13.84
CA ILE A 66 2.79 -9.32 -12.51
C ILE A 66 1.92 -9.93 -11.41
N ILE A 67 0.59 -9.74 -11.47
CA ILE A 67 -0.35 -10.29 -10.49
C ILE A 67 -0.26 -11.82 -10.45
N LYS A 68 -0.31 -12.47 -11.62
CA LYS A 68 -0.17 -13.93 -11.73
C LYS A 68 1.18 -14.40 -11.22
N ALA A 69 2.26 -13.66 -11.50
CA ALA A 69 3.59 -13.98 -11.02
C ALA A 69 3.72 -13.82 -9.49
N SER A 70 3.06 -12.83 -8.87
CA SER A 70 3.04 -12.70 -7.41
C SER A 70 2.23 -13.82 -6.75
N GLU A 71 1.07 -14.15 -7.30
CA GLU A 71 0.20 -15.22 -6.80
C GLU A 71 0.87 -16.60 -6.92
N LYS A 72 1.64 -16.83 -7.98
CA LYS A 72 2.42 -18.06 -8.14
C LYS A 72 3.55 -18.20 -7.11
N GLN A 73 4.15 -17.09 -6.69
CA GLN A 73 5.23 -17.10 -5.69
C GLN A 73 4.68 -17.31 -4.27
N VAL A 74 3.61 -16.61 -3.94
CA VAL A 74 2.93 -16.72 -2.65
C VAL A 74 1.42 -16.66 -2.91
N PRO A 75 0.72 -17.80 -2.83
CA PRO A 75 -0.72 -17.83 -3.05
C PRO A 75 -1.46 -16.88 -2.11
N GLY A 76 -2.35 -16.05 -2.66
CA GLY A 76 -3.16 -15.09 -1.94
C GLY A 76 -2.44 -13.78 -1.59
N ILE A 77 -1.17 -13.59 -1.96
CA ILE A 77 -0.40 -12.40 -1.55
C ILE A 77 -0.96 -11.10 -2.09
N TRP A 78 -1.49 -11.09 -3.32
CA TRP A 78 -2.08 -9.91 -3.93
C TRP A 78 -3.29 -9.46 -3.13
N SER A 79 -4.27 -10.36 -2.99
CA SER A 79 -5.50 -10.11 -2.23
C SER A 79 -5.20 -9.81 -0.76
N GLY A 80 -4.27 -10.53 -0.14
CA GLY A 80 -3.87 -10.32 1.25
C GLY A 80 -3.33 -8.91 1.51
N PHE A 81 -2.49 -8.37 0.63
CA PHE A 81 -2.02 -6.99 0.79
C PHE A 81 -3.12 -5.95 0.61
N MET A 82 -4.01 -6.12 -0.37
CA MET A 82 -5.11 -5.19 -0.60
C MET A 82 -6.11 -5.20 0.56
N CYS A 83 -6.57 -6.39 0.97
CA CYS A 83 -7.50 -6.56 2.07
C CYS A 83 -6.91 -6.04 3.39
N ARG A 84 -5.63 -6.32 3.67
CA ARG A 84 -4.99 -5.82 4.89
C ARG A 84 -4.93 -4.30 4.92
N LYS A 85 -4.58 -3.65 3.80
CA LYS A 85 -4.53 -2.19 3.72
C LYS A 85 -5.93 -1.58 3.83
N ARG A 86 -6.94 -2.16 3.15
CA ARG A 86 -8.34 -1.72 3.25
C ARG A 86 -8.87 -1.84 4.67
N TYR A 87 -8.63 -2.96 5.34
CA TYR A 87 -9.07 -3.16 6.73
C TYR A 87 -8.48 -2.11 7.68
N ILE A 88 -7.19 -1.78 7.52
CA ILE A 88 -6.56 -0.72 8.34
C ILE A 88 -7.22 0.63 8.06
N ASP A 89 -7.47 0.96 6.79
CA ASP A 89 -8.16 2.19 6.39
C ASP A 89 -9.56 2.27 7.02
N ASP A 90 -10.36 1.21 6.90
CA ASP A 90 -11.70 1.11 7.48
C ASP A 90 -11.64 1.26 9.02
N LYS A 91 -10.66 0.65 9.69
CA LYS A 91 -10.49 0.77 11.15
C LYS A 91 -10.06 2.16 11.59
N VAL A 92 -9.24 2.85 10.80
CA VAL A 92 -8.88 4.25 11.07
C VAL A 92 -10.11 5.14 10.92
N VAL A 93 -10.87 4.99 9.83
CA VAL A 93 -12.12 5.74 9.61
C VAL A 93 -13.08 5.50 10.76
N LEU A 94 -13.35 4.24 11.12
CA LEU A 94 -14.21 3.91 12.25
C LEU A 94 -13.69 4.54 13.55
N GLY A 95 -12.39 4.46 13.83
CA GLY A 95 -11.80 5.04 15.03
C GLY A 95 -11.91 6.57 15.14
N VAL A 96 -12.01 7.28 14.00
CA VAL A 96 -12.20 8.74 13.97
C VAL A 96 -13.66 9.17 13.83
N THR A 97 -14.56 8.28 13.42
CA THR A 97 -16.01 8.58 13.28
C THR A 97 -16.87 8.01 14.39
N ASP A 98 -16.35 7.10 15.22
CA ASP A 98 -17.07 6.54 16.37
C ASP A 98 -17.39 7.64 17.39
N GLU A 99 -18.41 7.41 18.23
CA GLU A 99 -18.92 8.39 19.21
C GLU A 99 -17.85 8.83 20.24
N PHE A 100 -16.76 8.06 20.34
CA PHE A 100 -15.62 8.30 21.22
C PHE A 100 -14.38 8.87 20.50
N SER A 101 -14.51 9.32 19.25
CA SER A 101 -13.37 9.85 18.50
C SER A 101 -12.93 11.22 19.01
N VAL A 102 -11.65 11.53 18.80
CA VAL A 102 -11.07 12.85 19.14
C VAL A 102 -11.69 14.02 18.37
N ASP A 103 -12.45 13.75 17.30
CA ASP A 103 -13.19 14.74 16.51
C ASP A 103 -14.69 14.79 16.88
N ALA A 104 -15.16 13.92 17.79
CA ALA A 104 -16.53 13.90 18.32
C ALA A 104 -16.73 14.89 19.51
N VAL A 105 -15.68 15.64 19.89
CA VAL A 105 -15.67 16.66 20.97
C VAL A 105 -15.49 18.06 20.39
#